data_AF-A0A348WIZ6-F1
#
_entry.id   AF-A0A348WIZ6-F1
#
_cell.length_a   1.000
_cell.length_b   1.000
_cell.length_c   1.000
_cell.angle_alpha   90.00
_cell.angle_beta   90.00
_cell.angle_gamma   90.00
#
_symmetry.space_group_name_H-M   'P 1'
#
loop_
_entity.id
_entity.type
_entity.pdbx_description
1 polymer ?
#
loop_
_entity_poly.entity_id
_entity_poly.type
_entity_poly.pdbx_seq_one_letter_code
_entity_poly.pdbx_strand_id
1 'polypeptide(L)'
;MLTPGLPILPPGVERHPVPGGGSRAVAVWRGDEIMVLDREGMQPVEMVFFGPDKRSDAGRLGAKGYGRPEGIIATLNNGSRSGAKVLKSLDAAGFDIGRGDAIRALGEGSRPGDMARFTAEQDGLLIVAAPGGEMGPEGEGLATELTLYIRRADPKLVKMT
;
A
#
# COMPACT_ATOMS: atom_id res chain seq x y z
N MET A 1 -7.34 14.87 29.26
CA MET A 1 -5.93 14.47 29.14
C MET A 1 -5.51 14.66 27.70
N LEU A 2 -4.55 15.56 27.44
CA LEU A 2 -3.88 15.65 26.14
C LEU A 2 -2.64 14.78 26.25
N THR A 3 -2.59 13.66 25.53
CA THR A 3 -1.39 12.82 25.48
C THR A 3 -0.34 13.53 24.63
N PRO A 4 0.79 14.00 25.19
CA PRO A 4 1.83 14.66 24.42
C PRO A 4 2.59 13.61 23.59
N GLY A 5 2.94 13.94 22.34
CA GLY A 5 3.93 13.17 21.58
C GLY A 5 3.47 12.54 20.26
N LEU A 6 2.21 12.71 19.83
CA LEU A 6 1.85 12.41 18.44
C LEU A 6 2.21 13.63 17.57
N PRO A 7 3.14 13.51 16.61
CA PRO A 7 3.35 14.56 15.62
C PRO A 7 2.00 14.89 14.99
N ILE A 8 1.58 16.14 15.10
CA ILE A 8 0.38 16.61 14.40
C ILE A 8 0.72 16.52 12.92
N LEU A 9 0.04 15.63 12.21
CA LEU A 9 0.21 15.53 10.75
C LEU A 9 -0.17 16.87 10.12
N PRO A 10 0.52 17.30 9.05
CA PRO A 10 0.10 18.49 8.32
C PRO A 10 -1.38 18.38 7.91
N PRO A 11 -2.14 19.49 7.87
CA PRO A 11 -3.51 19.46 7.39
C PRO A 11 -3.62 18.77 6.03
N GLY A 12 -4.60 17.88 5.87
CA GLY A 12 -4.79 17.13 4.63
C GLY A 12 -3.97 15.83 4.53
N VAL A 13 -3.17 15.48 5.54
CA VAL A 13 -2.37 14.25 5.54
C VAL A 13 -3.00 13.17 6.42
N GLU A 14 -3.20 12.00 5.83
CA GLU A 14 -3.58 10.77 6.52
C GLU A 14 -2.37 9.86 6.72
N ARG A 15 -2.41 9.04 7.77
CA ARG A 15 -1.40 8.01 8.05
C ARG A 15 -2.09 6.66 8.24
N HIS A 16 -1.67 5.69 7.43
CA HIS A 16 -2.16 4.33 7.43
C HIS A 16 -0.99 3.37 7.68
N PRO A 17 -0.94 2.64 8.81
CA PRO A 17 0.05 1.59 8.99
C PRO A 17 -0.24 0.42 8.04
N VAL A 18 0.82 -0.15 7.47
CA VAL A 18 0.78 -1.38 6.66
C VAL A 18 1.59 -2.43 7.43
N PRO A 19 0.93 -3.40 8.09
CA PRO A 19 1.62 -4.41 8.89
C PRO A 19 2.63 -5.21 8.05
N GLY A 20 3.78 -5.56 8.63
CA GLY A 20 4.72 -6.50 8.02
C GLY A 20 4.03 -7.83 7.72
N GLY A 21 4.21 -8.36 6.51
CA GLY A 21 3.49 -9.55 6.02
C GLY A 21 1.99 -9.31 5.84
N GLY A 22 1.57 -8.05 5.75
CA GLY A 22 0.20 -7.60 5.67
C GLY A 22 -0.02 -6.55 4.59
N SER A 23 -1.27 -6.12 4.44
CA SER A 23 -1.68 -5.16 3.41
C SER A 23 -2.68 -4.15 3.93
N ARG A 24 -2.79 -3.02 3.24
CA ARG A 24 -3.77 -1.96 3.46
C ARG A 24 -4.41 -1.57 2.14
N ALA A 25 -5.74 -1.48 2.13
CA ALA A 25 -6.50 -0.93 1.01
C ALA A 25 -7.06 0.44 1.39
N VAL A 26 -6.88 1.46 0.56
CA VAL A 26 -7.37 2.82 0.76
C VAL A 26 -7.91 3.40 -0.55
N ALA A 27 -8.96 4.22 -0.45
CA ALA A 27 -9.38 5.05 -1.57
C ALA A 27 -8.40 6.22 -1.74
N VAL A 28 -8.05 6.49 -2.99
CA VAL A 28 -7.26 7.67 -3.39
C VAL A 28 -8.01 8.45 -4.46
N TRP A 29 -7.84 9.76 -4.44
CA TRP A 29 -8.46 10.67 -5.40
C TRP A 29 -7.42 11.32 -6.29
N ARG A 30 -7.85 11.75 -7.48
CA ARG A 30 -6.99 12.47 -8.42
C ARG A 30 -6.28 13.64 -7.74
N GLY A 31 -4.96 13.66 -7.90
CA GLY A 31 -4.06 14.66 -7.33
C GLY A 31 -3.53 14.30 -5.94
N ASP A 32 -4.05 13.25 -5.28
CA ASP A 32 -3.50 12.78 -4.02
C ASP A 32 -2.03 12.38 -4.19
N GLU A 33 -1.19 12.80 -3.25
CA GLU A 33 0.17 12.31 -3.16
C GLU A 33 0.21 11.12 -2.20
N ILE A 34 0.76 10.02 -2.70
CA ILE A 34 0.91 8.76 -2.01
C ILE A 34 2.39 8.63 -1.64
N MET A 35 2.68 8.44 -0.36
CA MET A 35 4.05 8.24 0.11
C MET A 35 4.13 6.98 0.95
N VAL A 36 5.08 6.11 0.65
CA VAL A 36 5.31 4.88 1.44
C VAL A 36 6.68 4.98 2.07
N LEU A 37 6.71 5.03 3.40
CA LEU A 37 7.91 5.13 4.22
C LEU A 37 8.28 3.74 4.74
N ASP A 38 9.51 3.33 4.46
CA ASP A 38 10.18 2.21 5.10
C ASP A 38 11.00 2.74 6.29
N ARG A 39 10.55 2.46 7.51
CA ARG A 39 11.21 2.95 8.72
C ARG A 39 12.47 2.17 9.08
N GLU A 40 12.49 0.89 8.76
CA GLU A 40 13.49 -0.06 9.23
C GLU A 40 14.53 -0.38 8.15
N GLY A 41 14.24 -0.05 6.89
CA GLY A 41 15.06 -0.40 5.74
C GLY A 41 14.79 -1.83 5.28
N MET A 42 15.25 -2.12 4.07
CA MET A 42 15.18 -3.44 3.44
C MET A 42 13.76 -4.03 3.27
N GLN A 43 12.70 -3.28 3.55
CA GLN A 43 11.33 -3.78 3.40
C GLN A 43 10.80 -3.45 2.00
N PRO A 44 10.58 -4.47 1.14
CA PRO A 44 9.96 -4.23 -0.16
C PRO A 44 8.53 -3.73 0.01
N VAL A 45 8.13 -2.83 -0.89
CA VAL A 45 6.74 -2.39 -1.10
C VAL A 45 6.25 -3.00 -2.40
N GLU A 46 5.09 -3.65 -2.33
CA GLU A 46 4.30 -3.95 -3.54
C GLU A 46 2.97 -3.22 -3.45
N MET A 47 2.54 -2.60 -4.54
CA MET A 47 1.27 -1.89 -4.63
C MET A 47 0.51 -2.28 -5.89
N VAL A 48 -0.81 -2.13 -5.83
CA VAL A 48 -1.69 -2.23 -6.99
C VAL A 48 -2.68 -1.08 -6.93
N PHE A 49 -2.89 -0.44 -8.07
CA PHE A 49 -3.91 0.58 -8.26
C PHE A 49 -5.00 0.04 -9.17
N PHE A 50 -6.27 0.20 -8.79
CA PHE A 50 -7.42 -0.04 -9.64
C PHE A 50 -8.21 1.23 -9.87
N GLY A 51 -8.49 1.53 -11.14
CA GLY A 51 -9.38 2.62 -11.52
C GLY A 51 -10.85 2.32 -11.27
N PRO A 52 -11.75 3.30 -11.50
CA PRO A 52 -13.19 3.13 -11.32
C PRO A 52 -13.80 2.09 -12.26
N ASP A 53 -13.15 1.84 -13.40
CA ASP A 53 -13.48 0.81 -14.40
C ASP A 53 -13.03 -0.61 -14.01
N LYS A 54 -12.50 -0.77 -12.79
CA LYS A 54 -12.00 -2.04 -12.22
C LYS A 54 -10.74 -2.58 -12.91
N ARG A 55 -10.11 -1.80 -13.78
CA ARG A 55 -8.83 -2.19 -14.39
C ARG A 55 -7.67 -1.71 -13.55
N SER A 56 -6.61 -2.50 -13.53
CA SER A 56 -5.35 -2.11 -12.92
C SER A 56 -4.41 -1.51 -13.94
N ASP A 57 -3.75 -0.42 -13.56
CA ASP A 57 -2.82 0.33 -14.41
C ASP A 57 -1.83 1.09 -13.53
N ALA A 58 -0.60 0.60 -13.44
CA ALA A 58 0.47 1.23 -12.66
C ALA A 58 0.82 2.63 -13.18
N GLY A 59 0.62 2.88 -14.47
CA GLY A 59 0.88 4.17 -15.11
C GLY A 59 0.05 5.30 -14.52
N ARG A 60 -1.10 4.99 -13.90
CA ARG A 60 -1.98 5.97 -13.23
C ARG A 60 -1.40 6.53 -11.93
N LEU A 61 -0.32 5.94 -11.44
CA LEU A 61 0.50 6.46 -10.36
C LEU A 61 1.87 6.96 -10.85
N GLY A 62 2.05 7.11 -12.17
CA GLY A 62 3.34 7.46 -12.78
C GLY A 62 4.40 6.37 -12.66
N ALA A 63 4.00 5.13 -12.37
CA ALA A 63 4.91 4.02 -12.11
C ALA A 63 4.95 3.03 -13.29
N LYS A 64 6.04 2.26 -13.36
CA LYS A 64 6.16 1.12 -14.26
C LYS A 64 5.46 -0.10 -13.65
N GLY A 65 4.63 -0.76 -14.46
CA GLY A 65 4.01 -2.04 -14.14
C GLY A 65 4.98 -3.21 -14.17
N TYR A 66 4.81 -4.14 -13.25
CA TYR A 66 5.57 -5.39 -13.11
C TYR A 66 4.68 -6.63 -13.28
N GLY A 67 3.45 -6.45 -13.78
CA GLY A 67 2.52 -7.55 -14.01
C GLY A 67 1.87 -8.03 -12.72
N ARG A 68 1.62 -9.33 -12.59
CA ARG A 68 0.80 -9.88 -11.50
C ARG A 68 1.41 -9.59 -10.10
N PRO A 69 0.61 -9.10 -9.14
CA PRO A 69 1.09 -8.70 -7.80
C PRO A 69 1.24 -9.90 -6.85
N GLU A 70 2.29 -10.69 -7.07
CA GLU A 70 2.52 -11.94 -6.34
C GLU A 70 2.66 -11.74 -4.83
N GLY A 71 3.32 -10.66 -4.38
CA GLY A 71 3.53 -10.36 -2.96
C GLY A 71 2.23 -10.02 -2.23
N ILE A 72 1.37 -9.20 -2.83
CA ILE A 72 0.03 -8.90 -2.30
C ILE A 72 -0.83 -10.17 -2.29
N ILE A 73 -0.81 -10.97 -3.37
CA ILE A 73 -1.57 -12.21 -3.46
C ILE A 73 -1.14 -13.19 -2.37
N ALA A 74 0.17 -13.37 -2.15
CA ALA A 74 0.69 -14.22 -1.08
C ALA A 74 0.29 -13.69 0.31
N THR A 75 0.42 -12.38 0.53
CA THR A 75 0.04 -11.70 1.77
C THR A 75 -1.43 -11.90 2.11
N LEU A 76 -2.32 -11.78 1.12
CA LEU A 76 -3.75 -11.96 1.29
C LEU A 76 -4.16 -13.44 1.44
N ASN A 77 -3.41 -14.37 0.84
CA ASN A 77 -3.65 -15.81 0.90
C ASN A 77 -2.85 -16.55 1.97
N ASN A 78 -2.27 -15.86 2.95
CA ASN A 78 -1.47 -16.46 4.03
C ASN A 78 -2.29 -17.29 5.06
N GLY A 79 -3.55 -17.62 4.76
CA GLY A 79 -4.46 -18.36 5.65
C GLY A 79 -5.11 -17.53 6.75
N SER A 80 -4.78 -16.24 6.89
CA SER A 80 -5.39 -15.38 7.90
C SER A 80 -6.85 -15.03 7.58
N ARG A 81 -7.69 -14.89 8.63
CA ARG A 81 -9.08 -14.42 8.48
C ARG A 81 -9.15 -13.01 7.87
N SER A 82 -8.17 -12.16 8.16
CA SER A 82 -8.10 -10.80 7.64
C SER A 82 -7.87 -10.80 6.12
N GLY A 83 -6.87 -11.55 5.64
CA GLY A 83 -6.58 -11.69 4.21
C GLY A 83 -7.78 -12.25 3.43
N ALA A 84 -8.40 -13.32 3.93
CA ALA A 84 -9.61 -13.90 3.35
C ALA A 84 -10.77 -12.89 3.26
N LYS A 85 -10.96 -12.04 4.28
CA LYS A 85 -12.00 -11.00 4.29
C LYS A 85 -11.72 -9.91 3.24
N VAL A 86 -10.46 -9.53 3.05
CA VAL A 86 -10.06 -8.55 2.03
C VAL A 86 -10.30 -9.12 0.64
N LEU A 87 -9.86 -10.35 0.35
CA LEU A 87 -10.10 -11.00 -0.94
C LEU A 87 -11.60 -11.08 -1.27
N LYS A 88 -12.42 -11.48 -0.29
CA LYS A 88 -13.88 -11.50 -0.46
C LYS A 88 -14.47 -10.12 -0.75
N SER A 89 -13.95 -9.08 -0.09
CA SER A 89 -14.41 -7.70 -0.31
C SER A 89 -14.02 -7.17 -1.69
N LEU A 90 -12.81 -7.50 -2.17
CA LEU A 90 -12.35 -7.15 -3.51
C LEU A 90 -13.20 -7.83 -4.59
N ASP A 91 -13.43 -9.13 -4.45
CA ASP A 91 -14.27 -9.92 -5.34
C ASP A 91 -15.71 -9.38 -5.39
N ALA A 92 -16.32 -9.13 -4.23
CA ALA A 92 -17.67 -8.55 -4.14
C ALA A 92 -17.76 -7.14 -4.77
N ALA A 93 -16.66 -6.38 -4.79
CA ALA A 93 -16.59 -5.06 -5.40
C ALA A 93 -16.13 -5.10 -6.88
N GLY A 94 -15.89 -6.29 -7.44
CA GLY A 94 -15.49 -6.53 -8.82
C GLY A 94 -14.02 -6.22 -9.12
N PHE A 95 -13.15 -6.14 -8.10
CA PHE A 95 -11.72 -5.94 -8.28
C PHE A 95 -10.99 -7.29 -8.27
N ASP A 96 -10.44 -7.69 -9.41
CA ASP A 96 -9.66 -8.93 -9.55
C ASP A 96 -8.17 -8.67 -9.30
N ILE A 97 -7.70 -8.99 -8.09
CA ILE A 97 -6.28 -8.85 -7.72
C ILE A 97 -5.35 -9.70 -8.59
N GLY A 98 -5.83 -10.81 -9.16
CA GLY A 98 -5.07 -11.67 -10.04
C GLY A 98 -4.73 -11.02 -11.39
N ARG A 99 -5.46 -9.96 -11.76
CA ARG A 99 -5.23 -9.11 -12.95
C ARG A 99 -4.63 -7.75 -12.60
N GLY A 100 -4.09 -7.61 -11.39
CA GLY A 100 -3.37 -6.41 -10.98
C GLY A 100 -2.12 -6.16 -11.83
N ASP A 101 -1.78 -4.90 -12.01
CA ASP A 101 -0.49 -4.45 -12.54
C ASP A 101 0.32 -3.87 -11.37
N ALA A 102 1.29 -4.66 -10.92
CA ALA A 102 2.04 -4.42 -9.71
C ALA A 102 3.02 -3.26 -9.87
N ILE A 103 3.11 -2.43 -8.84
CA ILE A 103 4.18 -1.46 -8.65
C ILE A 103 5.08 -2.01 -7.55
N ARG A 104 6.39 -2.03 -7.82
CA ARG A 104 7.41 -2.39 -6.83
C ARG A 104 8.22 -1.15 -6.47
N ALA A 105 8.43 -0.92 -5.18
CA ALA A 105 9.23 0.19 -4.68
C ALA A 105 9.92 -0.21 -3.38
N LEU A 106 11.05 0.41 -3.07
CA LEU A 106 11.92 0.03 -1.95
C LEU A 106 12.28 -1.48 -2.02
N GLY A 107 13.06 -2.02 -1.09
CA GLY A 107 13.52 -3.42 -1.15
C GLY A 107 14.93 -3.60 -0.63
N GLU A 108 15.66 -4.61 -1.09
CA GLU A 108 16.96 -5.02 -0.52
C GLU A 108 18.05 -3.93 -0.45
N GLY A 109 17.88 -2.82 -1.17
CA GLY A 109 18.76 -1.65 -1.11
C GLY A 109 18.22 -0.44 -0.33
N SER A 110 16.99 -0.48 0.20
CA SER A 110 16.41 0.65 0.95
C SER A 110 17.05 0.80 2.31
N ARG A 111 17.33 2.05 2.67
CA ARG A 111 17.85 2.43 3.98
C ARG A 111 16.70 2.76 4.94
N PRO A 112 16.93 2.66 6.25
CA PRO A 112 15.98 3.17 7.24
C PRO A 112 15.59 4.63 6.93
N GLY A 113 14.30 4.89 6.79
CA GLY A 113 13.76 6.20 6.48
C GLY A 113 13.56 6.50 4.98
N ASP A 114 13.90 5.57 4.08
CA ASP A 114 13.64 5.74 2.65
C ASP A 114 12.14 5.81 2.36
N MET A 115 11.77 6.65 1.40
CA MET A 115 10.38 6.94 1.08
C MET A 115 10.14 7.02 -0.42
N ALA A 116 9.27 6.13 -0.91
CA ALA A 116 8.76 6.17 -2.28
C ALA A 116 7.56 7.14 -2.38
N ARG A 117 7.43 7.84 -3.51
CA ARG A 117 6.38 8.84 -3.71
C ARG A 117 5.72 8.66 -5.07
N PHE A 118 4.40 8.83 -5.10
CA PHE A 118 3.57 8.69 -6.28
C PHE A 118 2.47 9.76 -6.26
N THR A 119 1.87 10.04 -7.41
CA THR A 119 0.73 10.94 -7.52
C THR A 119 -0.38 10.22 -8.27
N ALA A 120 -1.59 10.22 -7.70
CA ALA A 120 -2.75 9.64 -8.35
C ALA A 120 -3.22 10.52 -9.51
N GLU A 121 -3.17 10.02 -10.74
CA GLU A 121 -3.69 10.74 -11.90
C GLU A 121 -5.22 10.66 -12.02
N GLN A 122 -5.83 9.70 -11.32
CA GLN A 122 -7.28 9.49 -11.25
C GLN A 122 -7.69 8.89 -9.91
N ASP A 123 -8.99 8.91 -9.64
CA ASP A 123 -9.60 8.26 -8.48
C ASP A 123 -9.48 6.74 -8.57
N GLY A 124 -9.37 6.07 -7.44
CA GLY A 124 -9.33 4.61 -7.44
C GLY A 124 -9.09 3.98 -6.08
N LEU A 125 -8.89 2.66 -6.14
CA LEU A 125 -8.52 1.83 -5.00
C LEU A 125 -7.02 1.54 -5.06
N LEU A 126 -6.31 1.97 -4.03
CA LEU A 126 -4.90 1.62 -3.81
C LEU A 126 -4.81 0.48 -2.80
N ILE A 127 -4.06 -0.55 -3.13
CA ILE A 127 -3.67 -1.61 -2.21
C ILE A 127 -2.15 -1.56 -2.06
N VAL A 128 -1.67 -1.52 -0.83
CA VAL A 128 -0.23 -1.51 -0.48
C VAL A 128 0.03 -2.70 0.43
N ALA A 129 1.07 -3.48 0.14
CA ALA A 129 1.56 -4.53 1.03
C ALA A 129 3.01 -4.29 1.43
N ALA A 130 3.35 -4.83 2.60
CA ALA A 130 4.71 -5.09 3.04
C ALA A 130 4.93 -6.61 2.94
N PRO A 131 5.29 -7.16 1.76
CA PRO A 131 5.42 -8.60 1.60
C PRO A 131 6.47 -9.16 2.55
N GLY A 132 6.20 -10.35 3.09
CA GLY A 132 7.26 -11.15 3.69
C GLY A 132 8.21 -11.60 2.60
N GLY A 133 9.52 -11.60 2.89
CA GLY A 133 10.53 -12.13 1.96
C GLY A 133 10.25 -13.58 1.59
N GLU A 134 10.96 -14.10 0.58
CA GLU A 134 10.86 -15.51 0.21
C GLU A 134 11.16 -16.39 1.44
N MET A 135 10.25 -17.32 1.76
CA MET A 135 10.47 -18.36 2.77
C MET A 135 11.56 -19.33 2.27
N GLY A 136 12.82 -18.91 2.33
CA GLY A 136 13.97 -19.79 2.23
C GLY A 136 14.17 -20.60 3.51
N PRO A 137 14.83 -21.77 3.45
CA PRO A 137 15.06 -22.64 4.62
C PRO A 137 15.96 -22.02 5.70
N GLU A 138 16.69 -20.94 5.39
CA GLU A 138 17.50 -20.14 6.34
C GLU A 138 16.75 -18.89 6.85
N GLY A 139 15.43 -18.84 6.64
CA GLY A 139 14.60 -17.64 6.67
C GLY A 139 14.55 -16.88 7.99
N GLU A 140 15.20 -15.72 8.02
CA GLU A 140 15.00 -14.67 9.02
C GLU A 140 14.97 -13.27 8.36
N GLY A 141 14.19 -13.11 7.29
CA GLY A 141 13.74 -11.78 6.86
C GLY A 141 12.41 -11.45 7.54
N LEU A 142 12.43 -10.86 8.74
CA LEU A 142 11.19 -10.43 9.39
C LEU A 142 10.60 -9.26 8.60
N ALA A 143 9.41 -9.46 8.02
CA ALA A 143 8.68 -8.39 7.37
C ALA A 143 8.40 -7.27 8.38
N THR A 144 8.78 -6.04 8.05
CA THR A 144 8.64 -4.87 8.92
C THR A 144 7.45 -4.01 8.51
N GLU A 145 6.97 -3.17 9.44
CA GLU A 145 5.83 -2.29 9.16
C GLU A 145 6.24 -1.14 8.22
N LEU A 146 5.44 -0.93 7.16
CA LEU A 146 5.52 0.28 6.35
C LEU A 146 4.52 1.32 6.83
N THR A 147 4.83 2.60 6.60
CA THR A 147 3.85 3.67 6.79
C THR A 147 3.41 4.28 5.47
N LEU A 148 2.13 4.12 5.16
CA LEU A 148 1.49 4.79 4.04
C LEU A 148 0.97 6.16 4.50
N TYR A 149 1.44 7.21 3.86
CA TYR A 149 0.87 8.55 3.96
C TYR A 149 0.10 8.89 2.71
N ILE A 150 -1.07 9.50 2.88
CA ILE A 150 -1.81 10.12 1.78
C ILE A 150 -1.94 11.60 2.10
N ARG A 151 -1.36 12.46 1.26
CA ARG A 151 -1.62 13.90 1.28
C ARG A 151 -2.73 14.18 0.28
N ARG A 152 -3.93 14.51 0.79
CA ARG A 152 -5.12 14.77 -0.01
C ARG A 152 -4.94 16.04 -0.83
N ALA A 153 -5.29 15.97 -2.12
CA ALA A 153 -5.38 17.16 -2.97
C ALA A 153 -6.48 18.12 -2.49
N ASP A 154 -7.61 17.56 -2.01
CA ASP A 154 -8.62 18.30 -1.26
C ASP A 154 -8.54 17.94 0.25
N PRO A 155 -7.96 18.81 1.09
CA PRO A 155 -7.81 18.57 2.53
C PRO A 155 -9.14 18.33 3.27
N LYS A 156 -10.29 18.69 2.69
CA LYS A 156 -11.61 18.46 3.30
C LYS A 156 -12.00 16.99 3.35
N LEU A 157 -11.43 16.16 2.48
CA LEU A 157 -11.73 14.72 2.38
C LEU A 157 -11.17 13.91 3.57
N VAL A 158 -10.23 14.45 4.34
CA VAL A 158 -9.68 13.81 5.56
C VAL A 158 -10.75 13.63 6.65
N LYS A 159 -11.88 14.35 6.59
CA LYS A 159 -12.91 14.36 7.65
C LYS A 159 -14.00 13.28 7.54
N MET A 160 -13.93 12.36 6.58
CA MET A 160 -15.03 11.41 6.28
C MET A 160 -14.72 9.93 6.59
N THR A 161 -13.62 9.63 7.30
CA THR A 161 -13.23 8.24 7.65
C THR A 161 -13.24 8.03 9.15
#